data_AF-A0ABD3UEI8-F1
#
_entry.id   AF-A0ABD3UEI8-F1
#
_cell.length_a   1.000
_cell.length_b   1.000
_cell.length_c   1.000
_cell.angle_alpha   90.00
_cell.angle_beta   90.00
_cell.angle_gamma   90.00
#
_symmetry.space_group_name_H-M   'P 1'
#
loop_
_entity.id
_entity.type
_entity.pdbx_description
1 polymer ?
#
loop_
_entity_poly.entity_id
_entity_poly.type
_entity_poly.pdbx_seq_one_letter_code
_entity_poly.pdbx_strand_id
1 'polypeptide(L)'
;MIESQVPTLLVMMTKSPTPTVQLMTKSPMPTVLLMTKSPMPTLLVMMIESQVPTLLVMTKSPMPTLLVMMAKSTVPTLLVMMIESQVPTLLVMTKSPMPTLLVMMAKSTVPTLLVMMIESQVPTLLMMMTKSPTPTVLLMTKSPMSTVLLMTKSPMPTLLVMMIESQVPTLLVMTKSPMPTLLGMMIESQVPTLLVMTKSPMPTLLVMMKYPCAYITSDDDEII
;
A
#
# COMPACT_ATOMS: atom_id res chain seq x y z
N MET A 1 -4.65 20.57 14.85
CA MET A 1 -3.79 19.48 15.34
C MET A 1 -4.51 18.82 16.51
N ILE A 2 -4.80 17.52 16.42
CA ILE A 2 -5.32 16.75 17.57
C ILE A 2 -4.12 16.06 18.20
N GLU A 3 -3.81 16.39 19.44
CA GLU A 3 -2.88 15.64 20.30
C GLU A 3 -3.72 14.82 21.28
N SER A 4 -3.49 13.51 21.34
CA SER A 4 -4.28 12.63 22.20
C SER A 4 -3.41 11.55 22.82
N GLN A 5 -3.54 11.43 24.15
CA GLN A 5 -3.08 10.28 24.94
C GLN A 5 -4.15 9.19 25.06
N VAL A 6 -5.35 9.44 24.52
CA VAL A 6 -6.48 8.50 24.60
C VAL A 6 -6.17 7.28 23.73
N PRO A 7 -6.41 6.05 24.24
CA PRO A 7 -6.12 4.82 23.49
C PRO A 7 -6.95 4.68 22.22
N THR A 8 -8.09 5.37 22.09
CA THR A 8 -8.95 5.33 20.90
C THR A 8 -9.42 6.72 20.49
N LEU A 9 -9.31 7.04 19.20
CA LEU A 9 -9.81 8.27 18.59
C LEU A 9 -10.70 7.97 17.39
N LEU A 10 -11.83 8.67 17.29
CA LEU A 10 -12.75 8.59 16.17
C LEU A 10 -12.96 9.98 15.57
N VAL A 11 -12.69 10.12 14.27
CA VAL A 11 -12.82 11.37 13.53
C VAL A 11 -13.74 11.15 12.33
N MET A 12 -14.84 11.90 12.28
CA MET A 12 -15.85 11.84 11.21
C MET A 12 -16.00 13.22 10.57
N MET A 13 -15.87 13.31 9.24
CA MET A 13 -15.98 14.58 8.51
C MET A 13 -16.92 14.45 7.31
N THR A 14 -17.91 15.35 7.19
CA THR A 14 -18.98 15.22 6.17
C THR A 14 -19.41 16.53 5.49
N LYS A 15 -18.93 17.70 5.92
CA LYS A 15 -19.52 19.00 5.49
C LYS A 15 -18.53 20.07 5.02
N SER A 16 -17.23 19.80 5.03
CA SER A 16 -16.23 20.74 4.49
C SER A 16 -15.84 20.33 3.07
N PRO A 17 -15.68 21.28 2.12
CA PRO A 17 -15.20 20.98 0.77
C PRO A 17 -13.77 20.41 0.76
N THR A 18 -12.89 20.98 1.58
CA THR A 18 -11.44 20.76 1.59
C THR A 18 -10.90 20.60 3.02
N PRO A 19 -11.44 19.67 3.83
CA PRO A 19 -10.99 19.55 5.22
C PRO A 19 -9.54 19.07 5.27
N THR A 20 -8.77 19.68 6.17
CA THR A 20 -7.45 19.18 6.54
C THR A 20 -7.51 18.65 7.96
N VAL A 21 -7.15 17.39 8.14
CA VAL A 21 -7.05 16.76 9.47
C VAL A 21 -5.59 16.40 9.70
N GLN A 22 -5.06 16.87 10.82
CA GLN A 22 -3.72 16.53 11.29
C GLN A 22 -3.84 15.89 12.67
N LEU A 23 -3.40 14.64 12.76
CA LEU A 23 -3.40 13.85 13.98
C LEU A 23 -1.96 13.46 14.34
N MET A 24 -1.58 13.73 15.58
CA MET A 24 -0.31 13.28 16.15
C MET A 24 -0.57 12.58 17.48
N THR A 25 -0.02 11.39 17.67
CA THR A 25 -0.12 10.66 18.94
C THR A 25 1.18 9.97 19.31
N LYS A 26 1.41 9.90 20.62
CA LYS A 26 2.50 9.17 21.28
C LYS A 26 1.98 8.13 22.28
N SER A 27 0.71 7.72 22.14
CA SER A 27 0.15 6.68 23.00
C SER A 27 0.84 5.34 22.69
N PRO A 28 0.98 4.42 23.68
CA PRO A 28 1.55 3.09 23.43
C PRO A 28 0.72 2.24 22.46
N MET A 29 -0.60 2.34 22.50
CA MET A 29 -1.53 1.50 21.71
C MET A 29 -2.71 2.33 21.16
N PRO A 30 -2.45 3.35 20.31
CA PRO A 30 -3.51 4.18 19.77
C PRO A 30 -4.30 3.41 18.72
N THR A 31 -5.61 3.53 18.78
CA THR A 31 -6.55 3.08 17.75
C THR A 31 -7.22 4.30 17.15
N VAL A 32 -7.03 4.54 15.86
CA VAL A 32 -7.58 5.71 15.18
C VAL A 32 -8.51 5.26 14.06
N LEU A 33 -9.74 5.76 14.11
CA LEU A 33 -10.72 5.63 13.03
C LEU A 33 -10.96 6.98 12.38
N LEU A 34 -10.77 7.05 11.07
CA LEU A 34 -10.94 8.27 10.29
C LEU A 34 -11.88 8.00 9.11
N MET A 35 -13.06 8.62 9.14
CA MET A 35 -14.03 8.53 8.05
C MET A 35 -14.28 9.90 7.44
N THR A 36 -14.14 10.01 6.12
CA THR A 36 -14.38 11.28 5.42
C THR A 36 -15.30 11.13 4.22
N LYS A 37 -16.25 12.06 4.12
CA LYS A 37 -17.08 12.30 2.94
C LYS A 37 -17.02 13.77 2.57
N SER A 38 -15.96 14.13 1.86
CA SER A 38 -15.68 15.49 1.39
C SER A 38 -15.09 15.46 -0.02
N PRO A 39 -15.23 16.51 -0.83
CA PRO A 39 -14.64 16.60 -2.16
C PRO A 39 -13.12 16.31 -2.20
N MET A 40 -12.35 17.01 -1.37
CA MET A 40 -10.88 16.98 -1.42
C MET A 40 -10.26 17.01 -0.02
N PRO A 41 -10.45 15.96 0.80
CA PRO A 41 -9.88 15.90 2.14
C PRO A 41 -8.36 15.68 2.08
N THR A 42 -7.65 16.34 2.98
CA THR A 42 -6.23 16.07 3.27
C THR A 42 -6.11 15.52 4.67
N LEU A 43 -5.57 14.31 4.79
CA LEU A 43 -5.46 13.57 6.04
C LEU A 43 -3.98 13.30 6.31
N LEU A 44 -3.50 13.79 7.45
CA LEU A 44 -2.11 13.66 7.88
C LEU A 44 -2.11 12.97 9.24
N VAL A 45 -1.58 11.75 9.31
CA VAL A 45 -1.53 10.96 10.54
C VAL A 45 -0.09 10.60 10.88
N MET A 46 0.31 10.95 12.09
CA MET A 46 1.64 10.68 12.63
C MET A 46 1.52 9.95 13.96
N MET A 47 2.04 8.72 14.03
CA MET A 47 2.15 7.98 15.30
C MET A 47 3.62 7.72 15.59
N ILE A 48 4.05 8.13 16.77
CA ILE A 48 5.46 8.10 17.19
C ILE A 48 5.54 7.31 18.48
N GLU A 49 6.50 6.39 18.60
CA GLU A 49 6.75 5.64 19.83
C GLU A 49 5.53 4.85 20.34
N SER A 50 4.60 4.54 19.42
CA SER A 50 3.45 3.68 19.67
C SER A 50 3.85 2.23 19.42
N GLN A 51 3.79 1.37 20.44
CA GLN A 51 4.15 -0.04 20.29
C GLN A 51 3.25 -0.77 19.29
N VAL A 52 1.92 -0.63 19.42
CA VAL A 52 0.94 -1.36 18.62
C VAL A 52 -0.16 -0.42 18.12
N PRO A 53 0.16 0.55 17.24
CA PRO A 53 -0.83 1.47 16.71
C PRO A 53 -1.72 0.78 15.68
N THR A 54 -3.00 1.12 15.68
CA THR A 54 -3.97 0.74 14.65
C THR A 54 -4.56 1.99 14.02
N LEU A 55 -4.51 2.08 12.69
CA LEU A 55 -5.14 3.15 11.93
C LEU A 55 -6.07 2.54 10.88
N LEU A 56 -7.34 2.93 10.93
CA LEU A 56 -8.36 2.61 9.94
C LEU A 56 -8.83 3.92 9.29
N VAL A 57 -8.67 4.01 7.96
CA VAL A 57 -9.13 5.16 7.18
C VAL A 57 -10.12 4.70 6.11
N MET A 58 -11.30 5.32 6.08
CA MET A 58 -12.26 5.15 5.00
C MET A 58 -12.61 6.50 4.39
N THR A 59 -12.38 6.65 3.08
CA THR A 59 -12.70 7.89 2.36
C THR A 59 -13.66 7.62 1.22
N LYS A 60 -14.75 8.40 1.15
CA LYS A 60 -15.61 8.51 -0.03
C LYS A 60 -15.54 9.93 -0.56
N SER A 61 -14.58 10.15 -1.45
CA SER A 61 -14.12 11.47 -1.84
C SER A 61 -13.57 11.43 -3.26
N PRO A 62 -13.84 12.39 -4.15
CA PRO A 62 -13.23 12.50 -5.47
C PRO A 62 -11.70 12.56 -5.45
N MET A 63 -11.09 13.38 -4.58
CA MET A 63 -9.64 13.63 -4.56
C MET A 63 -9.08 13.60 -3.13
N PRO A 64 -9.11 12.46 -2.42
CA PRO A 64 -8.52 12.35 -1.10
C PRO A 64 -6.99 12.29 -1.18
N THR A 65 -6.34 12.98 -0.25
CA THR A 65 -4.91 12.83 0.01
C THR A 65 -4.72 12.30 1.42
N LEU A 66 -4.01 11.18 1.56
CA LEU A 66 -3.68 10.58 2.86
C LEU A 66 -2.16 10.41 2.97
N LEU A 67 -1.59 10.97 4.03
CA LEU A 67 -0.20 10.78 4.43
C LEU A 67 -0.16 10.13 5.81
N VAL A 68 0.47 8.97 5.90
CA VAL A 68 0.65 8.23 7.15
C VAL A 68 2.13 8.05 7.43
N MET A 69 2.56 8.46 8.62
CA MET A 69 3.90 8.21 9.13
C MET A 69 3.83 7.46 10.47
N MET A 70 4.43 6.28 10.51
CA MET A 70 4.56 5.46 11.72
C MET A 70 6.04 5.32 12.07
N ALA A 71 6.47 5.91 13.17
CA ALA A 71 7.88 5.95 13.55
C ALA A 71 8.12 5.29 14.91
N LYS A 72 9.10 4.38 14.96
CA LYS A 72 9.47 3.62 16.17
C LYS A 72 8.29 2.85 16.75
N SER A 73 7.46 2.28 15.87
CA SER A 73 6.39 1.37 16.27
C SER A 73 6.87 -0.06 16.20
N THR A 74 6.29 -0.97 17.01
CA THR A 74 6.69 -2.38 16.99
C THR A 74 5.88 -3.14 15.94
N VAL A 75 4.54 -3.07 16.04
CA VAL A 75 3.60 -3.83 15.21
C VAL A 75 2.45 -2.93 14.74
N PRO A 76 2.71 -1.94 13.86
CA PRO A 76 1.65 -1.07 13.37
C PRO A 76 0.73 -1.82 12.40
N THR A 77 -0.58 -1.59 12.54
CA THR A 77 -1.59 -2.06 11.60
C THR A 77 -2.25 -0.88 10.92
N LEU A 78 -2.20 -0.83 9.59
CA LEU A 78 -2.82 0.20 8.77
C LEU A 78 -3.81 -0.42 7.79
N LEU A 79 -5.07 0.03 7.83
CA LEU A 79 -6.09 -0.30 6.84
C LEU A 79 -6.58 0.98 6.18
N VAL A 80 -6.45 1.07 4.86
CA VAL A 80 -6.93 2.19 4.05
C VAL A 80 -7.92 1.70 3.02
N MET A 81 -9.09 2.34 3.00
CA MET A 81 -10.15 2.08 2.04
C MET A 81 -10.57 3.39 1.36
N MET A 82 -10.34 3.50 0.05
CA MET A 82 -10.81 4.65 -0.73
C MET A 82 -11.80 4.19 -1.80
N ILE A 83 -13.00 4.77 -1.78
CA ILE A 83 -14.11 4.37 -2.64
C ILE A 83 -14.59 5.59 -3.42
N GLU A 84 -14.85 5.39 -4.71
CA GLU A 84 -15.40 6.44 -5.60
C GLU A 84 -14.50 7.68 -5.61
N SER A 85 -13.19 7.44 -5.60
CA SER A 85 -12.15 8.47 -5.62
C SER A 85 -11.52 8.53 -7.00
N GLN A 86 -11.75 9.60 -7.75
CA GLN A 86 -11.17 9.75 -9.09
C GLN A 86 -9.65 9.78 -9.05
N VAL A 87 -9.05 10.59 -8.17
CA VAL A 87 -7.59 10.78 -8.10
C VAL A 87 -7.12 10.71 -6.64
N PRO A 88 -7.18 9.54 -5.99
CA PRO A 88 -6.71 9.39 -4.63
C PRO A 88 -5.19 9.32 -4.60
N THR A 89 -4.60 9.96 -3.60
CA THR A 89 -3.17 9.88 -3.30
C THR A 89 -2.96 9.29 -1.91
N LEU A 90 -2.14 8.25 -1.81
CA LEU A 90 -1.71 7.65 -0.54
C LEU A 90 -0.20 7.64 -0.45
N LEU A 91 0.32 8.17 0.64
CA LEU A 91 1.72 8.03 1.04
C LEU A 91 1.77 7.36 2.41
N VAL A 92 2.47 6.24 2.50
CA VAL A 92 2.73 5.53 3.76
C VAL A 92 4.23 5.40 3.96
N MET A 93 4.73 5.88 5.09
CA MET A 93 6.09 5.68 5.53
C MET A 93 6.10 5.06 6.91
N THR A 94 6.76 3.93 7.04
CA THR A 94 6.81 3.21 8.31
C THR A 94 8.24 2.78 8.63
N LYS A 95 8.64 3.04 9.87
CA LYS A 95 9.84 2.49 10.50
C LYS A 95 9.41 1.65 11.70
N SER A 96 9.21 0.36 11.45
CA SER A 96 8.78 -0.63 12.44
C SER A 96 9.24 -2.03 12.08
N PRO A 97 9.50 -2.93 13.06
CA PRO A 97 9.83 -4.32 12.82
C PRO A 97 8.77 -5.11 12.04
N MET A 98 7.48 -5.00 12.39
CA MET A 98 6.43 -5.87 11.84
C MET A 98 5.20 -5.08 11.38
N PRO A 99 5.32 -4.23 10.34
CA PRO A 99 4.17 -3.49 9.84
C PRO A 99 3.23 -4.38 9.04
N THR A 100 1.94 -4.19 9.26
CA THR A 100 0.87 -4.75 8.42
C THR A 100 0.14 -3.61 7.71
N LEU A 101 0.11 -3.65 6.38
CA LEU A 101 -0.59 -2.69 5.55
C LEU A 101 -1.60 -3.37 4.64
N LEU A 102 -2.87 -2.96 4.73
CA LEU A 102 -3.92 -3.31 3.80
C LEU A 102 -4.47 -2.06 3.12
N VAL A 103 -4.38 -2.02 1.79
CA VAL A 103 -4.95 -0.92 0.99
C VAL A 103 -5.95 -1.48 -0.01
N MET A 104 -7.15 -0.92 0.00
CA MET A 104 -8.19 -1.21 -0.98
C MET A 104 -8.67 0.07 -1.65
N MET A 105 -8.57 0.12 -2.97
CA MET A 105 -9.19 1.17 -3.77
C MET A 105 -10.20 0.60 -4.74
N ALA A 106 -11.38 1.22 -4.78
CA ALA A 106 -12.47 0.79 -5.63
C ALA A 106 -13.04 1.97 -6.42
N LYS A 107 -13.18 1.76 -7.74
CA LYS A 107 -13.68 2.77 -8.69
C LYS A 107 -12.82 4.04 -8.65
N SER A 108 -11.51 3.88 -8.78
CA SER A 108 -10.56 4.99 -8.73
C SER A 108 -9.86 5.22 -10.05
N THR A 109 -10.04 6.38 -10.67
CA THR A 109 -9.59 6.61 -12.05
C THR A 109 -8.07 6.54 -12.18
N VAL A 110 -7.35 7.31 -11.37
CA VAL A 110 -5.88 7.45 -11.41
C VAL A 110 -5.31 7.43 -9.98
N PRO A 111 -5.38 6.29 -9.27
CA PRO A 111 -4.85 6.22 -7.91
C PRO A 111 -3.32 6.22 -7.95
N THR A 112 -2.72 7.03 -7.07
CA THR A 112 -1.28 7.06 -6.87
C THR A 112 -0.96 6.59 -5.45
N LEU A 113 -0.19 5.51 -5.35
CA LEU A 113 0.24 4.96 -4.07
C LEU A 113 1.76 4.91 -3.96
N LEU A 114 2.28 5.41 -2.85
CA LEU A 114 3.67 5.27 -2.47
C LEU A 114 3.76 4.67 -1.07
N VAL A 115 4.45 3.54 -0.95
CA VAL A 115 4.65 2.86 0.32
C VAL A 115 6.14 2.62 0.53
N MET A 116 6.64 3.07 1.67
CA MET A 116 8.02 2.87 2.12
C MET A 116 8.03 2.21 3.49
N MET A 117 8.56 0.99 3.56
CA MET A 117 8.81 0.25 4.80
C MET A 117 10.32 0.17 5.03
N ILE A 118 10.80 0.83 6.09
CA ILE A 118 12.22 0.98 6.38
C ILE A 118 12.54 0.24 7.67
N GLU A 119 13.67 -0.49 7.67
CA GLU A 119 14.14 -1.24 8.84
C GLU A 119 13.06 -2.17 9.41
N SER A 120 12.27 -2.77 8.53
CA SER A 120 11.25 -3.74 8.90
C SER A 120 11.86 -5.13 8.89
N GLN A 121 11.52 -5.98 9.86
CA GLN A 121 11.95 -7.37 9.88
C GLN A 121 11.04 -8.24 9.01
N VAL A 122 9.72 -8.07 9.17
CA VAL A 122 8.69 -8.87 8.50
C VAL A 122 7.50 -8.01 8.08
N PRO A 123 7.64 -7.06 7.13
CA PRO A 123 6.51 -6.32 6.58
C PRO A 123 5.56 -7.25 5.82
N THR A 124 4.26 -7.05 6.05
CA THR A 124 3.19 -7.66 5.27
C THR A 124 2.39 -6.56 4.58
N LEU A 125 2.27 -6.65 3.26
CA LEU A 125 1.51 -5.71 2.44
C LEU A 125 0.50 -6.46 1.57
N LEU A 126 -0.76 -6.04 1.66
CA LEU A 126 -1.82 -6.46 0.76
C LEU A 126 -2.43 -5.23 0.08
N MET A 127 -2.44 -5.26 -1.24
CA MET A 127 -3.01 -4.21 -2.07
C MET A 127 -4.07 -4.77 -3.01
N MET A 128 -5.26 -4.17 -3.01
CA MET A 128 -6.32 -4.51 -3.95
C MET A 128 -6.84 -3.27 -4.67
N MET A 129 -6.78 -3.34 -6.00
CA MET A 129 -7.26 -2.29 -6.91
C MET A 129 -8.34 -2.85 -7.82
N THR A 130 -9.52 -2.26 -7.79
CA THR A 130 -10.62 -2.67 -8.67
C THR A 130 -11.23 -1.50 -9.40
N LYS A 131 -11.45 -1.67 -10.70
CA LYS A 131 -12.03 -0.64 -11.57
C LYS A 131 -11.21 0.64 -11.52
N SER A 132 -9.89 0.48 -11.64
CA SER A 132 -8.95 1.59 -11.66
C SER A 132 -8.23 1.61 -13.01
N PRO A 133 -8.57 2.49 -13.96
CA PRO A 133 -7.94 2.60 -15.27
C PRO A 133 -6.42 2.54 -15.27
N THR A 134 -5.79 3.45 -14.54
CA THR A 134 -4.34 3.69 -14.62
C THR A 134 -3.73 3.87 -13.21
N PRO A 135 -3.72 2.82 -12.37
CA PRO A 135 -3.11 2.90 -11.05
C PRO A 135 -1.60 2.97 -11.18
N THR A 136 -0.99 3.84 -10.37
CA THR A 136 0.45 3.87 -10.17
C THR A 136 0.76 3.45 -8.75
N VAL A 137 1.56 2.40 -8.61
CA VAL A 137 2.01 1.87 -7.32
C VAL A 137 3.52 1.86 -7.29
N LEU A 138 4.09 2.51 -6.28
CA LEU A 138 5.50 2.43 -5.94
C LEU A 138 5.64 1.83 -4.54
N LEU A 139 6.36 0.72 -4.44
CA LEU A 139 6.63 0.04 -3.19
C LEU A 139 8.13 -0.12 -2.99
N MET A 140 8.63 0.39 -1.87
CA MET A 140 9.98 0.14 -1.40
C MET A 140 9.92 -0.55 -0.04
N THR A 141 10.63 -1.67 0.10
CA THR A 141 10.79 -2.38 1.38
C THR A 141 12.26 -2.67 1.62
N LYS A 142 12.74 -2.35 2.81
CA LYS A 142 14.06 -2.74 3.32
C LYS A 142 13.87 -3.68 4.50
N SER A 143 13.99 -4.98 4.24
CA SER A 143 13.64 -6.01 5.23
C SER A 143 14.15 -7.40 4.87
N PRO A 144 14.67 -8.20 5.84
CA PRO A 144 15.18 -9.54 5.58
C PRO A 144 14.11 -10.53 5.12
N MET A 145 12.85 -10.37 5.52
CA MET A 145 11.71 -11.13 5.00
C MET A 145 10.60 -10.15 4.65
N SER A 146 9.98 -10.26 3.50
CA SER A 146 8.85 -9.39 3.14
C SER A 146 7.80 -10.15 2.36
N THR A 147 6.54 -9.91 2.69
CA THR A 147 5.41 -10.49 1.96
C THR A 147 4.61 -9.38 1.32
N VAL A 148 4.52 -9.40 -0.01
CA VAL A 148 3.79 -8.42 -0.81
C VAL A 148 2.82 -9.15 -1.71
N LEU A 149 1.54 -8.86 -1.53
CA LEU A 149 0.46 -9.30 -2.39
C LEU A 149 -0.19 -8.10 -3.08
N LEU A 150 -0.21 -8.13 -4.41
CA LEU A 150 -0.77 -7.08 -5.24
C LEU A 150 -1.78 -7.65 -6.23
N MET A 151 -3.01 -7.17 -6.12
CA MET A 151 -4.13 -7.60 -6.94
C MET A 151 -4.70 -6.40 -7.68
N THR A 152 -4.74 -6.45 -9.01
CA THR A 152 -5.30 -5.37 -9.80
C THR A 152 -6.16 -5.83 -10.98
N LYS A 153 -7.29 -5.16 -11.17
CA LYS A 153 -8.16 -5.27 -12.35
C LYS A 153 -8.22 -3.90 -13.02
N SER A 154 -7.28 -3.67 -13.93
CA SER A 154 -6.94 -2.36 -14.48
C SER A 154 -6.50 -2.46 -15.93
N PRO A 155 -6.99 -1.59 -16.82
CA PRO A 155 -6.50 -1.42 -18.19
C PRO A 155 -4.97 -1.30 -18.29
N MET A 156 -4.37 -0.38 -17.54
CA MET A 156 -2.96 -0.04 -17.70
C MET A 156 -2.31 0.27 -16.34
N PRO A 157 -2.12 -0.75 -15.48
CA PRO A 157 -1.45 -0.59 -14.20
C PRO A 157 0.06 -0.42 -14.37
N THR A 158 0.64 0.51 -13.60
CA THR A 158 2.08 0.68 -13.47
C THR A 158 2.50 0.32 -12.06
N LEU A 159 3.28 -0.74 -11.92
CA LEU A 159 3.68 -1.34 -10.66
C LEU A 159 5.20 -1.35 -10.56
N LEU A 160 5.76 -0.59 -9.63
CA LEU A 160 7.18 -0.57 -9.32
C LEU A 160 7.40 -1.12 -7.91
N VAL A 161 8.13 -2.22 -7.80
CA VAL A 161 8.42 -2.88 -6.52
C VAL A 161 9.92 -3.04 -6.36
N MET A 162 10.46 -2.48 -5.28
CA MET A 162 11.85 -2.67 -4.85
C MET A 162 11.90 -3.33 -3.48
N MET A 163 12.65 -4.40 -3.39
CA MET A 163 12.96 -5.08 -2.14
C MET A 163 14.47 -5.08 -1.94
N ILE A 164 14.92 -4.51 -0.83
CA ILE A 164 16.33 -4.29 -0.52
C ILE A 164 16.67 -5.11 0.72
N GLU A 165 17.85 -5.76 0.71
CA GLU A 165 18.37 -6.55 1.84
C GLU A 165 17.37 -7.63 2.29
N SER A 166 16.63 -8.21 1.34
CA SER A 166 15.61 -9.21 1.63
C SER A 166 16.10 -10.61 1.37
N GLN A 167 16.41 -11.37 2.42
CA GLN A 167 16.84 -12.75 2.30
C GLN A 167 15.73 -13.64 1.72
N VAL A 168 14.48 -13.46 2.14
CA VAL A 168 13.33 -14.27 1.71
C VAL A 168 12.14 -13.37 1.33
N PRO A 169 12.21 -12.64 0.20
CA PRO A 169 11.10 -11.85 -0.29
C PRO A 169 10.09 -12.76 -0.99
N THR A 170 8.82 -12.52 -0.69
CA THR A 170 7.68 -13.10 -1.41
C THR A 170 6.91 -11.98 -2.10
N LEU A 171 6.93 -11.97 -3.43
CA LEU A 171 6.11 -11.09 -4.25
C LEU A 171 5.10 -11.91 -5.05
N LEU A 172 3.83 -11.67 -4.78
CA LEU A 172 2.72 -12.21 -5.54
C LEU A 172 1.97 -11.07 -6.22
N VAL A 173 1.98 -11.05 -7.55
CA VAL A 173 1.22 -10.09 -8.34
C VAL A 173 0.20 -10.81 -9.20
N MET A 174 -1.06 -10.42 -9.10
CA MET A 174 -2.10 -10.86 -10.02
C MET A 174 -2.73 -9.67 -10.72
N THR A 175 -2.63 -9.65 -12.03
CA THR A 175 -3.20 -8.57 -12.84
C THR A 175 -4.12 -9.14 -13.91
N LYS A 176 -5.30 -8.52 -14.06
CA LYS A 176 -6.15 -8.69 -15.25
C LYS A 176 -6.12 -7.37 -16.00
N SER A 177 -5.32 -7.31 -17.06
CA SER A 177 -4.97 -6.06 -17.72
C SER A 177 -4.55 -6.28 -19.17
N PRO A 178 -5.03 -5.49 -20.14
CA PRO A 178 -4.54 -5.53 -21.50
C PRO A 178 -3.07 -5.09 -21.64
N MET A 179 -2.58 -4.16 -20.81
CA MET A 179 -1.21 -3.64 -20.90
C MET A 179 -0.62 -3.30 -19.52
N PRO A 180 -0.28 -4.31 -18.69
CA PRO A 180 0.36 -4.10 -17.41
C PRO A 180 1.84 -3.75 -17.59
N THR A 181 2.32 -2.79 -16.81
CA THR A 181 3.76 -2.50 -16.65
C THR A 181 4.19 -2.89 -15.25
N LEU A 182 5.09 -3.87 -15.16
CA LEU A 182 5.66 -4.35 -13.90
C LEU A 182 7.19 -4.21 -13.94
N LEU A 183 7.72 -3.42 -13.01
CA LEU A 183 9.15 -3.31 -12.74
C LEU A 183 9.43 -3.82 -11.32
N GLY A 184 10.09 -4.98 -11.24
CA GLY A 184 10.54 -5.58 -9.99
C GLY A 184 12.05 -5.50 -9.86
N MET A 185 12.55 -5.07 -8.70
CA MET A 185 13.97 -5.11 -8.38
C MET A 185 14.14 -5.74 -7.00
N MET A 186 14.91 -6.82 -6.89
CA MET A 186 15.32 -7.34 -5.59
C MET A 186 16.84 -7.34 -5.47
N ILE A 187 17.30 -6.61 -4.46
CA ILE A 187 18.71 -6.38 -4.19
C ILE A 187 19.10 -7.20 -2.97
N GLU A 188 20.21 -7.94 -3.08
CA GLU A 188 20.77 -8.76 -1.98
C GLU A 188 19.79 -9.82 -1.44
N SER A 189 19.14 -10.53 -2.35
CA SER A 189 18.17 -11.56 -2.01
C SER A 189 18.64 -12.99 -2.22
N GLN A 190 18.52 -13.82 -1.19
CA GLN A 190 19.06 -15.20 -1.20
C GLN A 190 18.05 -16.19 -1.78
N VAL A 191 16.78 -16.12 -1.37
CA VAL A 191 15.71 -17.06 -1.76
C VAL A 191 14.45 -16.29 -2.16
N PRO A 192 14.42 -15.66 -3.35
CA PRO A 192 13.28 -14.87 -3.78
C PRO A 192 12.18 -15.77 -4.31
N THR A 193 10.95 -15.54 -3.84
CA THR A 193 9.73 -16.12 -4.43
C THR A 193 8.99 -15.04 -5.18
N LEU A 194 8.93 -15.15 -6.51
CA LEU A 194 8.20 -14.21 -7.36
C LEU A 194 7.20 -14.97 -8.24
N LEU A 195 5.92 -14.72 -7.99
CA LEU A 195 4.82 -15.27 -8.77
C LEU A 195 4.03 -14.11 -9.39
N VAL A 196 4.01 -14.05 -10.72
CA VAL A 196 3.29 -13.04 -11.47
C VAL A 196 2.27 -13.73 -12.37
N MET A 197 1.00 -13.56 -12.06
CA MET A 197 -0.10 -14.05 -12.88
C MET A 197 -0.74 -12.88 -13.60
N THR A 198 -0.49 -12.78 -14.91
CA THR A 198 -1.09 -11.77 -15.77
C THR A 198 -2.06 -12.44 -16.73
N LYS A 199 -3.24 -11.87 -16.90
CA LYS A 199 -4.07 -12.15 -18.07
C LYS A 199 -3.98 -10.94 -18.98
N SER A 200 -3.05 -10.99 -19.94
CA SER A 200 -2.71 -9.86 -20.78
C SER A 200 -2.22 -10.27 -22.18
N PRO A 201 -2.70 -9.63 -23.26
CA PRO A 201 -2.10 -9.79 -24.58
C PRO A 201 -0.76 -9.06 -24.73
N MET A 202 -0.44 -8.07 -23.87
CA MET A 202 0.77 -7.26 -24.04
C MET A 202 1.39 -6.82 -22.69
N PRO A 203 1.90 -7.78 -21.88
CA PRO A 203 2.57 -7.46 -20.63
C PRO A 203 3.97 -6.86 -20.87
N THR A 204 4.30 -5.80 -20.14
CA THR A 204 5.68 -5.33 -19.98
C THR A 204 6.17 -5.73 -18.60
N LEU A 205 7.10 -6.69 -18.54
CA LEU A 205 7.66 -7.18 -17.29
C LEU A 205 9.19 -7.09 -17.32
N LEU A 206 9.76 -6.35 -16.36
CA LEU A 206 11.18 -6.30 -16.12
C LEU A 206 11.44 -6.67 -14.66
N VAL A 207 12.21 -7.74 -14.43
CA VAL A 207 12.58 -8.21 -13.10
C VAL A 207 14.09 -8.30 -13.02
N MET A 208 14.71 -7.53 -12.12
CA MET A 208 16.15 -7.53 -11.87
C MET A 208 16.45 -8.20 -10.53
N MET A 209 17.25 -9.28 -10.58
CA MET A 209 17.64 -10.10 -9.43
C MET A 209 19.13 -10.38 -9.51
N LYS A 210 19.83 -10.39 -8.36
CA LYS A 210 21.25 -10.79 -8.29
C LYS A 210 21.44 -12.32 -8.26
N TYR A 211 20.43 -13.06 -7.82
CA TYR A 211 20.49 -14.51 -7.59
C TYR A 211 19.30 -15.23 -8.29
N PRO A 212 19.43 -16.52 -8.67
CA PRO A 212 18.40 -17.26 -9.36
C PRO A 212 17.12 -17.43 -8.52
N CYS A 213 15.94 -17.38 -9.15
CA CYS A 213 14.64 -17.47 -8.50
C CYS A 213 13.73 -18.49 -9.20
N ALA A 214 12.77 -19.02 -8.45
CA ALA A 214 11.58 -19.61 -9.07
C ALA A 214 10.68 -18.46 -9.56
N TYR A 215 10.62 -18.30 -10.87
CA TYR A 215 9.73 -17.38 -11.57
C TYR A 215 8.67 -18.17 -12.31
N ILE A 216 7.39 -17.90 -12.04
CA ILE A 216 6.28 -18.49 -12.79
C ILE A 216 5.44 -17.35 -13.33
N THR A 217 5.37 -17.26 -14.65
CA THR A 217 4.30 -16.56 -15.37
C THR A 217 3.33 -17.56 -15.93
N SER A 218 2.05 -17.38 -15.61
CA SER A 218 0.96 -18.04 -16.31
C SER A 218 0.20 -16.97 -17.09
N ASP A 219 0.37 -16.96 -18.41
CA ASP A 219 -0.66 -16.43 -19.31
C ASP A 219 -1.67 -17.56 -19.49
N ASP A 220 -2.84 -17.46 -18.87
CA ASP A 220 -3.93 -18.41 -19.10
C ASP A 220 -4.54 -18.18 -20.50
N ASP A 221 -3.80 -18.51 -21.56
CA ASP A 221 -4.30 -18.50 -22.95
C ASP A 221 -4.90 -19.86 -23.39
N GLU A 222 -5.02 -20.85 -22.50
CA GLU A 222 -5.81 -22.07 -22.77
C GLU A 222 -6.53 -22.57 -21.52
N ILE A 223 -7.85 -22.45 -21.47
CA ILE A 223 -8.78 -23.55 -21.11
C ILE A 223 -10.06 -23.35 -21.93
N ILE A 224 -10.25 -24.24 -22.93
CA ILE A 224 -11.47 -24.68 -23.65
C ILE A 224 -12.73 -23.80 -23.51
#